data_AF-A0A7H0K205-F1
#
_entry.id   AF-A0A7H0K205-F1
#
_cell.length_a   1.000
_cell.length_b   1.000
_cell.length_c   1.000
_cell.angle_alpha   90.00
_cell.angle_beta   90.00
_cell.angle_gamma   90.00
#
_symmetry.space_group_name_H-M   'P 1'
#
loop_
_entity.id
_entity.type
_entity.pdbx_description
1 polymer ?
#
loop_
_entity_poly.entity_id
_entity_poly.type
_entity_poly.pdbx_seq_one_letter_code
_entity_poly.pdbx_strand_id
1 'polypeptide(L)'
;MAHRATRAGGAPRRRARGAQPRPVLQPRGLPRPQRGDEARDRRAARRFGRLTRTLERVAFGPPADTAREVLALIDSGRIRTDLLGRGDEDLAQLAREVGASAVIDAVNAPPGLVEGTLEAELVRCGIGREHPETGSLMVERDGTLAGQRHIAAAGRVSEGWILGHDTLRRGEHEVIPAWARRVTRAALADPERVHGLPPLRPRKVSWWREMLADGQECARLVETFGSPVNVVNPAPMRDNIGELVRAGAAAGVETKVFFARKANKALVFADEARGMGHGVDVASENELRQVLERGMPGERIICSAAIKSDRLLALAIDNAVVISADSRAEAERIARLATARGAVAKVALLLAPDSRTMPPTRFGERLDAWAEYFRTLRRNLGIVGIHTHLHGYAAADRASALRECMRLVDALAASGHAPAFVEIGGGVPMSYLADEAQWHAYQDAIALQGSGYAEPFTWRSDPLRNTYPYWQEPTRGAWLTEVLSGGVAEALRERGLRLHLEPGRSLVDGCGLTLAKVAFTKTCSDGVPLVGLAMNRTQCRTTSDDFLIDPYLVKRTPPSEEIEAFLVGAYCIEDELILRRKIRFPAGVAPGDLVAIPNTAGYFMRILESASHQIPLAKNVVWPAGRLDDIDVR
;
A
#
# COMPACT_ATOMS: atom_id res chain seq x y z
N MET A 1 -35.13 49.53 -42.06
CA MET A 1 -35.46 50.49 -43.15
C MET A 1 -34.40 50.37 -44.24
N ALA A 2 -34.86 50.13 -45.48
CA ALA A 2 -34.27 50.40 -46.81
C ALA A 2 -32.79 50.02 -47.09
N HIS A 3 -32.51 49.04 -47.96
CA HIS A 3 -32.36 49.13 -49.45
C HIS A 3 -31.06 49.82 -49.92
N ARG A 4 -30.16 49.09 -50.61
CA ARG A 4 -29.96 49.03 -52.10
C ARG A 4 -29.46 50.38 -52.68
N ALA A 5 -28.51 50.50 -53.60
CA ALA A 5 -27.81 49.57 -54.48
C ALA A 5 -26.71 50.33 -55.29
N THR A 6 -25.86 49.58 -55.99
CA THR A 6 -25.19 49.91 -57.29
C THR A 6 -24.12 51.03 -57.29
N ARG A 7 -23.03 51.01 -58.10
CA ARG A 7 -22.80 50.50 -59.46
C ARG A 7 -21.29 50.56 -59.83
N ALA A 8 -20.93 49.77 -60.84
CA ALA A 8 -19.95 50.03 -61.93
C ALA A 8 -18.42 50.07 -61.67
N GLY A 9 -17.72 49.07 -62.24
CA GLY A 9 -16.96 49.24 -63.51
C GLY A 9 -15.51 49.76 -63.48
N GLY A 10 -14.57 48.93 -63.96
CA GLY A 10 -13.40 49.38 -64.74
C GLY A 10 -12.02 49.28 -64.06
N ALA A 11 -11.13 48.48 -64.67
CA ALA A 11 -9.70 48.25 -64.38
C ALA A 11 -8.82 49.54 -64.50
N PRO A 12 -7.47 49.57 -64.34
CA PRO A 12 -6.48 48.46 -64.27
C PRO A 12 -5.27 48.66 -63.30
N ARG A 13 -4.43 47.63 -63.10
CA ARG A 13 -2.93 47.66 -63.16
C ARG A 13 -2.23 46.46 -62.46
N ARG A 14 -0.98 46.30 -62.90
CA ARG A 14 0.05 45.26 -62.69
C ARG A 14 0.50 44.94 -61.24
N ARG A 15 0.96 43.68 -61.13
CA ARG A 15 2.08 43.07 -60.35
C ARG A 15 1.99 42.85 -58.82
N ALA A 16 2.14 41.56 -58.47
CA ALA A 16 2.86 40.90 -57.38
C ALA A 16 2.40 41.09 -55.92
N ARG A 17 2.17 39.97 -55.21
CA ARG A 17 2.57 39.66 -53.81
C ARG A 17 1.95 38.34 -53.34
N GLY A 18 2.73 37.52 -52.62
CA GLY A 18 2.23 36.41 -51.81
C GLY A 18 1.90 36.85 -50.38
N ALA A 19 1.12 36.02 -49.66
CA ALA A 19 1.13 35.84 -48.21
C ALA A 19 0.09 34.78 -47.79
N GLN A 20 0.51 33.79 -46.99
CA GLN A 20 -0.32 33.11 -45.96
C GLN A 20 -0.84 34.16 -44.94
N PRO A 21 -1.87 33.93 -44.07
CA PRO A 21 -2.10 32.71 -43.28
C PRO A 21 -3.59 32.42 -42.89
N ARG A 22 -3.84 31.36 -42.10
CA ARG A 22 -4.86 31.38 -41.02
C ARG A 22 -4.78 30.16 -40.05
N PRO A 23 -4.96 30.35 -38.73
CA PRO A 23 -5.02 29.27 -37.74
C PRO A 23 -6.38 29.13 -36.98
N VAL A 24 -6.46 28.04 -36.21
CA VAL A 24 -7.26 27.72 -34.99
C VAL A 24 -8.72 27.22 -35.11
N LEU A 25 -8.97 25.99 -34.60
CA LEU A 25 -9.95 25.65 -33.53
C LEU A 25 -9.81 24.16 -33.06
N GLN A 26 -9.83 23.92 -31.74
CA GLN A 26 -10.05 22.63 -31.05
C GLN A 26 -11.58 22.39 -30.81
N PRO A 27 -12.06 21.35 -30.07
CA PRO A 27 -11.95 19.88 -30.25
C PRO A 27 -13.32 19.15 -30.09
N ARG A 28 -13.51 17.90 -30.58
CA ARG A 28 -14.44 16.89 -29.99
C ARG A 28 -14.14 15.44 -30.44
N GLY A 29 -14.11 14.51 -29.47
CA GLY A 29 -14.60 13.12 -29.58
C GLY A 29 -13.61 11.99 -29.97
N LEU A 30 -13.38 11.03 -29.06
CA LEU A 30 -12.74 9.73 -29.31
C LEU A 30 -13.80 8.63 -29.59
N PRO A 31 -13.61 7.74 -30.60
CA PRO A 31 -14.34 6.47 -30.72
C PRO A 31 -13.45 5.19 -30.66
N ARG A 32 -14.11 4.06 -30.34
CA ARG A 32 -13.61 2.66 -30.22
C ARG A 32 -13.01 2.06 -31.52
N PRO A 33 -12.17 0.99 -31.45
CA PRO A 33 -11.43 0.45 -32.60
C PRO A 33 -12.29 -0.48 -33.48
N GLN A 34 -12.07 -0.42 -34.80
CA GLN A 34 -12.67 -1.30 -35.82
C GLN A 34 -11.60 -2.14 -36.53
N ARG A 35 -12.07 -3.28 -37.09
CA ARG A 35 -11.38 -4.46 -37.68
C ARG A 35 -10.27 -4.24 -38.74
N GLY A 36 -9.72 -3.03 -38.90
CA GLY A 36 -8.53 -2.76 -39.72
C GLY A 36 -7.19 -2.88 -38.98
N ASP A 37 -7.21 -2.90 -37.64
CA ASP A 37 -5.98 -2.85 -36.83
C ASP A 37 -5.18 -4.17 -36.82
N GLU A 38 -5.80 -5.34 -37.00
CA GLU A 38 -5.07 -6.62 -37.02
C GLU A 38 -4.09 -6.76 -38.21
N ALA A 39 -4.43 -6.17 -39.37
CA ALA A 39 -3.54 -6.15 -40.53
C ALA A 39 -2.41 -5.12 -40.35
N ARG A 40 -2.68 -4.03 -39.62
CA ARG A 40 -1.67 -3.03 -39.24
C ARG A 40 -0.72 -3.58 -38.18
N ASP A 41 -1.23 -4.38 -37.24
CA ASP A 41 -0.46 -5.05 -36.19
C ASP A 41 0.44 -6.17 -36.73
N ARG A 42 -0.03 -6.96 -37.70
CA ARG A 42 0.87 -7.92 -38.37
C ARG A 42 1.95 -7.23 -39.20
N ARG A 43 1.68 -6.04 -39.75
CA ARG A 43 2.67 -5.21 -40.46
C ARG A 43 3.61 -4.48 -39.49
N ALA A 44 3.12 -4.09 -38.31
CA ALA A 44 3.89 -3.51 -37.21
C ALA A 44 4.79 -4.56 -36.55
N ALA A 45 4.30 -5.78 -36.32
CA ALA A 45 5.07 -6.92 -35.82
C ALA A 45 6.12 -7.39 -36.84
N ARG A 46 5.83 -7.37 -38.15
CA ARG A 46 6.85 -7.59 -39.20
C ARG A 46 7.84 -6.43 -39.32
N ARG A 47 7.43 -5.18 -39.07
CA ARG A 47 8.32 -4.01 -38.97
C ARG A 47 9.17 -4.06 -37.70
N PHE A 48 8.63 -4.51 -36.58
CA PHE A 48 9.32 -4.69 -35.31
C PHE A 48 10.29 -5.88 -35.39
N GLY A 49 9.88 -6.99 -36.00
CA GLY A 49 10.75 -8.14 -36.31
C GLY A 49 11.81 -7.86 -37.39
N ARG A 50 11.67 -6.76 -38.14
CA ARG A 50 12.70 -6.26 -39.08
C ARG A 50 13.56 -5.19 -38.41
N LEU A 51 12.99 -4.37 -37.53
CA LEU A 51 13.69 -3.46 -36.63
C LEU A 51 14.57 -4.23 -35.66
N THR A 52 14.13 -5.33 -35.06
CA THR A 52 14.96 -6.17 -34.18
C THR A 52 16.08 -6.85 -34.95
N ARG A 53 15.85 -7.35 -36.18
CA ARG A 53 16.93 -7.84 -37.07
C ARG A 53 17.88 -6.75 -37.57
N THR A 54 17.39 -5.51 -37.69
CA THR A 54 18.22 -4.32 -37.95
C THR A 54 19.01 -3.93 -36.71
N LEU A 55 18.42 -4.00 -35.52
CA LEU A 55 19.05 -3.72 -34.23
C LEU A 55 20.05 -4.83 -33.85
N GLU A 56 19.83 -6.06 -34.27
CA GLU A 56 20.73 -7.22 -34.09
C GLU A 56 22.02 -7.06 -34.92
N ARG A 57 21.98 -6.35 -36.06
CA ARG A 57 23.17 -5.93 -36.84
C ARG A 57 23.84 -4.68 -36.30
N VAL A 58 23.13 -3.86 -35.53
CA VAL A 58 23.63 -2.68 -34.80
C VAL A 58 24.17 -3.06 -33.42
N ALA A 59 23.80 -4.23 -32.89
CA ALA A 59 24.19 -4.70 -31.56
C ALA A 59 25.60 -5.33 -31.51
N PHE A 60 26.18 -5.74 -32.64
CA PHE A 60 27.45 -6.48 -32.66
C PHE A 60 28.45 -5.94 -33.69
N GLY A 61 28.33 -4.64 -34.00
CA GLY A 61 29.23 -3.85 -34.85
C GLY A 61 28.69 -2.42 -34.96
N PRO A 62 29.53 -1.41 -35.27
CA PRO A 62 29.08 -0.02 -35.37
C PRO A 62 27.95 0.11 -36.43
N PRO A 63 26.98 1.02 -36.25
CA PRO A 63 25.89 1.25 -37.21
C PRO A 63 26.41 1.38 -38.65
N ALA A 64 25.66 0.94 -39.67
CA ALA A 64 26.14 0.92 -41.05
C ALA A 64 26.64 2.28 -41.58
N ASP A 65 26.15 3.39 -41.04
CA ASP A 65 26.64 4.73 -41.38
C ASP A 65 27.94 5.07 -40.62
N THR A 66 28.04 4.72 -39.33
CA THR A 66 29.29 4.82 -38.55
C THR A 66 30.38 3.89 -39.08
N ALA A 67 30.05 2.66 -39.47
CA ALA A 67 30.98 1.75 -40.13
C ALA A 67 31.42 2.32 -41.48
N ARG A 68 30.51 2.94 -42.25
CA ARG A 68 30.86 3.61 -43.51
C ARG A 68 31.72 4.85 -43.28
N GLU A 69 31.51 5.59 -42.21
CA GLU A 69 32.36 6.73 -41.81
C GLU A 69 33.74 6.25 -41.35
N VAL A 70 33.82 5.23 -40.49
CA VAL A 70 35.09 4.63 -40.06
C VAL A 70 35.84 4.05 -41.26
N LEU A 71 35.16 3.32 -42.14
CA LEU A 71 35.75 2.82 -43.39
C LEU A 71 36.17 3.98 -44.30
N ALA A 72 35.38 5.05 -44.44
CA ALA A 72 35.79 6.23 -45.20
C ALA A 72 36.98 6.98 -44.56
N LEU A 73 37.11 6.95 -43.23
CA LEU A 73 38.27 7.47 -42.51
C LEU A 73 39.50 6.57 -42.72
N ILE A 74 39.34 5.25 -42.78
CA ILE A 74 40.40 4.30 -43.15
C ILE A 74 40.82 4.49 -44.61
N ASP A 75 39.85 4.49 -45.52
CA ASP A 75 40.07 4.64 -46.97
C ASP A 75 40.67 6.02 -47.31
N SER A 76 40.35 7.06 -46.53
CA SER A 76 40.96 8.39 -46.67
C SER A 76 42.31 8.54 -45.96
N GLY A 77 42.81 7.47 -45.34
CA GLY A 77 44.10 7.45 -44.63
C GLY A 77 44.13 8.21 -43.30
N ARG A 78 42.98 8.66 -42.80
CA ARG A 78 42.83 9.34 -41.50
C ARG A 78 42.86 8.37 -40.32
N ILE A 79 42.52 7.10 -40.55
CA ILE A 79 42.72 5.99 -39.61
C ILE A 79 43.64 4.98 -40.30
N ARG A 80 44.80 4.69 -39.69
CA ARG A 80 45.81 3.78 -40.22
C ARG A 80 45.70 2.43 -39.52
N THR A 81 45.26 1.40 -40.24
CA THR A 81 45.09 0.03 -39.70
C THR A 81 46.29 -0.88 -39.96
N ASP A 82 47.22 -0.46 -40.81
CA ASP A 82 48.47 -1.17 -41.11
C ASP A 82 49.44 -1.25 -39.93
N LEU A 83 49.16 -0.50 -38.85
CA LEU A 83 49.99 -0.38 -37.66
C LEU A 83 49.44 -1.16 -36.45
N LEU A 84 48.29 -1.84 -36.59
CA LEU A 84 47.61 -2.53 -35.49
C LEU A 84 48.47 -3.60 -34.78
N GLY A 85 49.52 -4.12 -35.42
CA GLY A 85 50.45 -5.10 -34.84
C GLY A 85 51.64 -4.52 -34.07
N ARG A 86 51.76 -3.19 -33.97
CA ARG A 86 52.90 -2.50 -33.32
C ARG A 86 52.53 -1.92 -31.94
N GLY A 87 51.46 -2.43 -31.33
CA GLY A 87 50.91 -1.91 -30.06
C GLY A 87 51.84 -2.03 -28.86
N ASP A 88 52.82 -2.94 -28.90
CA ASP A 88 53.79 -3.18 -27.83
C ASP A 88 55.02 -2.26 -27.90
N GLU A 89 55.11 -1.39 -28.92
CA GLU A 89 56.16 -0.39 -29.06
C GLU A 89 55.85 0.88 -28.24
N ASP A 90 56.84 1.77 -28.08
CA ASP A 90 56.58 3.10 -27.50
C ASP A 90 55.63 3.89 -28.42
N LEU A 91 54.35 3.91 -28.04
CA LEU A 91 53.27 4.51 -28.81
C LEU A 91 53.48 6.00 -29.08
N ALA A 92 54.18 6.73 -28.20
CA ALA A 92 54.48 8.14 -28.40
C ALA A 92 55.58 8.34 -29.47
N GLN A 93 56.56 7.44 -29.51
CA GLN A 93 57.57 7.41 -30.56
C GLN A 93 56.98 6.96 -31.90
N LEU A 94 56.16 5.90 -31.88
CA LEU A 94 55.46 5.38 -33.06
C LEU A 94 54.54 6.45 -33.66
N ALA A 95 53.81 7.20 -32.83
CA ALA A 95 52.98 8.34 -33.27
C ALA A 95 53.81 9.39 -34.01
N ARG A 96 55.00 9.73 -33.51
CA ARG A 96 55.91 10.68 -34.16
C ARG A 96 56.47 10.14 -35.48
N GLU A 97 56.85 8.85 -35.50
CA GLU A 97 57.37 8.15 -36.68
C GLU A 97 56.38 8.21 -37.85
N VAL A 98 55.11 7.92 -37.57
CA VAL A 98 54.06 7.85 -38.60
C VAL A 98 53.27 9.15 -38.77
N GLY A 99 53.64 10.19 -38.01
CA GLY A 99 53.01 11.51 -38.05
C GLY A 99 51.55 11.53 -37.58
N ALA A 100 51.16 10.63 -36.67
CA ALA A 100 49.80 10.58 -36.13
C ALA A 100 49.54 11.74 -35.16
N SER A 101 48.36 12.37 -35.27
CA SER A 101 47.98 13.50 -34.41
C SER A 101 47.51 13.08 -33.01
N ALA A 102 47.04 11.83 -32.85
CA ALA A 102 46.64 11.22 -31.58
C ALA A 102 46.71 9.69 -31.70
N VAL A 103 47.01 9.00 -30.58
CA VAL A 103 46.96 7.54 -30.47
C VAL A 103 45.88 7.16 -29.48
N ILE A 104 45.06 6.17 -29.86
CA ILE A 104 44.03 5.59 -28.99
C ILE A 104 44.47 4.15 -28.70
N ASP A 105 44.89 3.91 -27.47
CA ASP A 105 45.15 2.56 -26.96
C ASP A 105 43.88 2.04 -26.28
N ALA A 106 43.24 1.04 -26.89
CA ALA A 106 41.97 0.51 -26.44
C ALA A 106 42.09 -0.99 -26.16
N VAL A 107 42.56 -1.33 -24.96
CA VAL A 107 42.64 -2.72 -24.49
C VAL A 107 41.33 -3.09 -23.78
N ASN A 108 40.42 -3.76 -24.48
CA ASN A 108 39.53 -4.68 -23.79
C ASN A 108 40.32 -5.98 -23.60
N ALA A 109 40.65 -6.34 -22.35
CA ALA A 109 41.36 -7.58 -22.05
C ALA A 109 40.62 -8.78 -22.70
N PRO A 110 41.35 -9.75 -23.30
CA PRO A 110 40.73 -10.94 -23.88
C PRO A 110 39.94 -11.73 -22.83
N PRO A 111 38.93 -12.53 -23.24
CA PRO A 111 38.19 -13.37 -22.29
C PRO A 111 39.14 -14.38 -21.64
N GLY A 112 38.98 -14.63 -20.34
CA GLY A 112 39.81 -15.56 -19.57
C GLY A 112 40.87 -14.92 -18.66
N LEU A 113 41.75 -15.75 -18.08
CA LEU A 113 42.84 -15.30 -17.21
C LEU A 113 44.00 -14.73 -18.04
N VAL A 114 44.41 -13.51 -17.73
CA VAL A 114 45.52 -12.82 -18.41
C VAL A 114 46.66 -12.61 -17.44
N GLU A 115 47.87 -13.07 -17.79
CA GLU A 115 49.07 -12.89 -16.96
C GLU A 115 49.30 -11.41 -16.60
N GLY A 116 49.67 -11.15 -15.34
CA GLY A 116 49.83 -9.79 -14.81
C GLY A 116 48.55 -9.10 -14.31
N THR A 117 47.38 -9.73 -14.46
CA THR A 117 46.12 -9.23 -13.88
C THR A 117 45.87 -9.74 -12.46
N LEU A 118 44.94 -9.08 -11.74
CA LEU A 118 44.56 -9.49 -10.39
C LEU A 118 43.98 -10.91 -10.36
N GLU A 119 43.21 -11.29 -11.37
CA GLU A 119 42.58 -12.60 -11.50
C GLU A 119 43.59 -13.72 -11.74
N ALA A 120 44.62 -13.51 -12.55
CA ALA A 120 45.73 -14.46 -12.71
C ALA A 120 46.52 -14.62 -11.40
N GLU A 121 46.72 -13.52 -10.68
CA GLU A 121 47.35 -13.55 -9.35
C GLU A 121 46.54 -14.37 -8.34
N LEU A 122 45.21 -14.23 -8.34
CA LEU A 122 44.33 -15.00 -7.46
C LEU A 122 44.48 -16.51 -7.69
N VAL A 123 44.62 -16.95 -8.94
CA VAL A 123 44.87 -18.36 -9.26
C VAL A 123 46.27 -18.78 -8.83
N ARG A 124 47.30 -17.95 -9.11
CA ARG A 124 48.69 -18.22 -8.72
C ARG A 124 48.88 -18.38 -7.21
N CYS A 125 48.19 -17.56 -6.42
CA CYS A 125 48.19 -17.64 -4.96
C CYS A 125 47.32 -18.79 -4.39
N GLY A 126 46.68 -19.60 -5.25
CA GLY A 126 45.81 -20.71 -4.83
C GLY A 126 44.45 -20.27 -4.26
N ILE A 127 44.08 -19.00 -4.43
CA ILE A 127 42.80 -18.44 -3.96
C ILE A 127 41.68 -18.71 -4.98
N GLY A 128 41.99 -18.55 -6.27
CA GLY A 128 41.12 -18.88 -7.40
C GLY A 128 41.51 -20.18 -8.09
N ARG A 129 40.70 -20.61 -9.05
CA ARG A 129 40.99 -21.76 -9.92
C ARG A 129 40.70 -21.38 -11.37
N GLU A 130 41.54 -21.86 -12.28
CA GLU A 130 41.31 -21.74 -13.71
C GLU A 130 40.41 -22.88 -14.19
N HIS A 131 39.47 -22.56 -15.09
CA HIS A 131 38.60 -23.54 -15.71
C HIS A 131 39.36 -24.27 -16.83
N PRO A 132 39.48 -25.60 -16.76
CA PRO A 132 40.42 -26.35 -17.59
C PRO A 132 40.12 -26.33 -19.10
N GLU A 133 38.86 -26.08 -19.48
CA GLU A 133 38.46 -26.07 -20.89
C GLU A 133 38.44 -24.67 -21.50
N THR A 134 38.28 -23.62 -20.69
CA THR A 134 37.98 -22.26 -21.16
C THR A 134 39.03 -21.24 -20.75
N GLY A 135 39.95 -21.58 -19.85
CA GLY A 135 40.97 -20.67 -19.32
C GLY A 135 40.40 -19.52 -18.47
N SER A 136 39.12 -19.58 -18.13
CA SER A 136 38.42 -18.55 -17.35
C SER A 136 38.52 -18.82 -15.86
N LEU A 137 38.34 -17.79 -15.04
CA LEU A 137 38.25 -17.97 -13.59
C LEU A 137 37.01 -18.78 -13.23
N MET A 138 37.18 -19.85 -12.46
CA MET A 138 36.09 -20.68 -11.95
C MET A 138 35.32 -19.94 -10.86
N VAL A 139 34.04 -19.73 -11.13
CA VAL A 139 33.10 -19.07 -10.22
C VAL A 139 31.81 -19.90 -10.09
N GLU A 140 31.09 -19.75 -9.00
CA GLU A 140 29.72 -20.25 -8.88
C GLU A 140 28.76 -19.40 -9.73
N ARG A 141 27.51 -19.83 -9.90
CA ARG A 141 26.49 -19.07 -10.69
C ARG A 141 26.24 -17.65 -10.18
N ASP A 142 26.60 -17.35 -8.94
CA ASP A 142 26.51 -16.03 -8.33
C ASP A 142 27.83 -15.25 -8.39
N GLY A 143 28.81 -15.71 -9.17
CA GLY A 143 30.12 -15.07 -9.34
C GLY A 143 31.09 -15.32 -8.20
N THR A 144 30.71 -16.02 -7.13
CA THR A 144 31.64 -16.35 -6.04
C THR A 144 32.75 -17.27 -6.53
N LEU A 145 34.02 -16.97 -6.24
CA LEU A 145 35.12 -17.86 -6.64
C LEU A 145 34.89 -19.27 -6.06
N ALA A 146 35.10 -20.30 -6.88
CA ALA A 146 34.87 -21.69 -6.48
C ALA A 146 35.67 -22.04 -5.21
N GLY A 147 34.97 -22.46 -4.15
CA GLY A 147 35.56 -22.77 -2.84
C GLY A 147 35.84 -21.57 -1.92
N GLN A 148 35.51 -20.35 -2.34
CA GLN A 148 35.64 -19.13 -1.53
C GLN A 148 34.28 -18.64 -1.02
N ARG A 149 34.30 -17.78 0.01
CA ARG A 149 33.08 -17.17 0.59
C ARG A 149 33.00 -15.65 0.45
N HIS A 150 34.15 -15.00 0.28
CA HIS A 150 34.27 -13.54 0.39
C HIS A 150 34.74 -12.84 -0.88
N ILE A 151 35.11 -13.61 -1.90
CA ILE A 151 35.62 -13.08 -3.17
C ILE A 151 34.66 -13.52 -4.27
N ALA A 152 34.23 -12.58 -5.09
CA ALA A 152 33.40 -12.82 -6.26
C ALA A 152 33.99 -12.06 -7.46
N ALA A 153 33.83 -12.63 -8.64
CA ALA A 153 34.21 -12.06 -9.92
C ALA A 153 33.05 -12.21 -10.90
N ALA A 154 32.84 -11.17 -11.71
CA ALA A 154 31.82 -11.14 -12.75
C ALA A 154 32.37 -10.34 -13.92
N GLY A 155 32.01 -10.73 -15.15
CA GLY A 155 32.51 -10.08 -16.36
C GLY A 155 33.38 -11.01 -17.20
N ARG A 156 34.27 -10.44 -18.03
CA ARG A 156 35.09 -11.18 -19.00
C ARG A 156 36.03 -12.22 -18.37
N VAL A 157 36.40 -12.02 -17.11
CA VAL A 157 37.24 -12.94 -16.33
C VAL A 157 36.60 -14.33 -16.14
N SER A 158 35.27 -14.44 -16.12
CA SER A 158 34.51 -15.70 -16.00
C SER A 158 33.86 -16.13 -17.33
N GLU A 159 34.18 -15.43 -18.43
CA GLU A 159 33.60 -15.65 -19.75
C GLU A 159 34.13 -16.95 -20.36
N GLY A 160 33.21 -17.78 -20.89
CA GLY A 160 33.48 -19.16 -21.31
C GLY A 160 32.96 -20.19 -20.32
N TRP A 161 33.05 -19.92 -19.01
CA TRP A 161 32.42 -20.73 -17.96
C TRP A 161 31.00 -20.27 -17.64
N ILE A 162 30.81 -18.97 -17.43
CA ILE A 162 29.48 -18.34 -17.37
C ILE A 162 29.29 -17.54 -18.65
N LEU A 163 28.37 -18.03 -19.50
CA LEU A 163 27.96 -17.34 -20.71
C LEU A 163 27.21 -16.06 -20.35
N GLY A 164 27.48 -14.97 -21.08
CA GLY A 164 26.66 -13.77 -21.03
C GLY A 164 27.44 -12.49 -20.81
N HIS A 165 28.63 -12.50 -20.22
CA HIS A 165 29.30 -11.29 -19.72
C HIS A 165 29.64 -10.19 -20.74
N ASP A 166 29.84 -10.53 -22.02
CA ASP A 166 30.01 -9.58 -23.13
C ASP A 166 28.74 -9.44 -24.00
N THR A 167 27.59 -9.93 -23.51
CA THR A 167 26.30 -9.82 -24.21
C THR A 167 25.56 -8.54 -23.83
N LEU A 168 25.07 -7.79 -24.82
CA LEU A 168 24.26 -6.57 -24.61
C LEU A 168 22.88 -6.82 -23.96
N ARG A 169 22.53 -8.07 -23.64
CA ARG A 169 21.30 -8.40 -22.91
C ARG A 169 21.60 -8.50 -21.42
N ARG A 170 21.63 -7.37 -20.71
CA ARG A 170 21.83 -7.30 -19.24
C ARG A 170 20.93 -8.26 -18.45
N GLY A 171 19.74 -8.60 -18.96
CA GLY A 171 18.80 -9.54 -18.35
C GLY A 171 19.19 -11.03 -18.45
N GLU A 172 20.20 -11.39 -19.23
CA GLU A 172 20.75 -12.76 -19.28
C GLU A 172 21.94 -12.93 -18.31
N HIS A 173 22.33 -11.87 -17.59
CA HIS A 173 23.42 -11.89 -16.60
C HIS A 173 22.86 -12.05 -15.19
N GLU A 174 22.60 -13.29 -14.79
CA GLU A 174 22.09 -13.54 -13.44
C GLU A 174 23.17 -13.39 -12.35
N VAL A 175 24.45 -13.32 -12.71
CA VAL A 175 25.58 -13.29 -11.77
C VAL A 175 25.51 -12.10 -10.81
N ILE A 176 25.36 -10.88 -11.32
CA ILE A 176 25.31 -9.68 -10.45
C ILE A 176 24.04 -9.69 -9.57
N PRO A 177 22.83 -9.95 -10.11
CA PRO A 177 21.64 -10.15 -9.28
C PRO A 177 21.79 -11.27 -8.25
N ALA A 178 22.40 -12.41 -8.61
CA ALA A 178 22.60 -13.55 -7.72
C ALA A 178 23.64 -13.24 -6.63
N TRP A 179 24.75 -12.58 -6.97
CA TRP A 179 25.75 -12.07 -6.04
C TRP A 179 25.11 -11.09 -5.05
N ALA A 180 24.36 -10.10 -5.57
CA ALA A 180 23.67 -9.11 -4.75
C ALA A 180 22.68 -9.81 -3.81
N ARG A 181 21.87 -10.76 -4.32
CA ARG A 181 20.99 -11.59 -3.49
C ARG A 181 21.74 -12.33 -2.40
N ARG A 182 22.91 -12.92 -2.69
CA ARG A 182 23.74 -13.62 -1.69
C ARG A 182 24.28 -12.66 -0.63
N VAL A 183 24.88 -11.55 -1.04
CA VAL A 183 25.46 -10.55 -0.13
C VAL A 183 24.37 -9.95 0.75
N THR A 184 23.23 -9.58 0.17
CA THR A 184 22.06 -9.14 0.92
C THR A 184 21.60 -10.23 1.88
N ARG A 185 21.45 -11.48 1.44
CA ARG A 185 21.06 -12.61 2.30
C ARG A 185 22.02 -12.78 3.49
N ALA A 186 23.33 -12.71 3.26
CA ALA A 186 24.34 -12.81 4.31
C ALA A 186 24.29 -11.62 5.30
N ALA A 187 23.87 -10.44 4.84
CA ALA A 187 23.72 -9.24 5.67
C ALA A 187 22.35 -9.14 6.36
N LEU A 188 21.35 -9.91 5.91
CA LEU A 188 20.02 -9.93 6.52
C LEU A 188 20.05 -10.66 7.86
N ALA A 189 19.46 -10.04 8.88
CA ALA A 189 19.28 -10.66 10.19
C ALA A 189 18.37 -11.90 10.15
N ASP A 190 17.55 -12.04 9.11
CA ASP A 190 16.60 -13.14 8.92
C ASP A 190 16.51 -13.48 7.42
N PRO A 191 17.51 -14.20 6.87
CA PRO A 191 17.62 -14.46 5.43
C PRO A 191 16.52 -15.37 4.87
N GLU A 192 15.94 -16.22 5.72
CA GLU A 192 14.91 -17.18 5.36
C GLU A 192 13.49 -16.58 5.45
N ARG A 193 13.38 -15.32 5.89
CA ARG A 193 12.10 -14.64 6.08
C ARG A 193 11.36 -14.48 4.75
N VAL A 194 10.10 -14.88 4.75
CA VAL A 194 9.16 -14.52 3.68
C VAL A 194 8.89 -13.02 3.70
N HIS A 195 8.99 -12.41 2.52
CA HIS A 195 8.82 -10.98 2.34
C HIS A 195 8.35 -10.68 0.92
N GLY A 196 7.58 -9.61 0.74
CA GLY A 196 7.34 -9.13 -0.62
C GLY A 196 8.46 -8.26 -1.14
N LEU A 197 8.36 -7.88 -2.41
CA LEU A 197 9.37 -7.10 -3.11
C LEU A 197 8.80 -5.72 -3.46
N PRO A 198 9.33 -4.61 -2.91
CA PRO A 198 10.36 -4.51 -1.86
C PRO A 198 9.80 -4.87 -0.47
N PRO A 199 10.62 -5.28 0.53
CA PRO A 199 10.15 -5.80 1.82
C PRO A 199 9.43 -4.74 2.67
N LEU A 200 8.36 -5.17 3.34
CA LEU A 200 7.51 -4.34 4.21
C LEU A 200 7.21 -5.12 5.49
N ARG A 201 8.15 -5.11 6.43
CA ARG A 201 8.12 -5.93 7.64
C ARG A 201 7.06 -5.43 8.62
N PRO A 202 6.11 -6.28 9.05
CA PRO A 202 5.16 -5.93 10.09
C PRO A 202 5.84 -5.56 11.41
N ARG A 203 5.17 -4.72 12.22
CA ARG A 203 5.51 -4.57 13.64
C ARG A 203 5.44 -5.92 14.36
N LYS A 204 6.28 -6.07 15.39
CA LYS A 204 6.31 -7.28 16.21
C LYS A 204 5.16 -7.25 17.21
N VAL A 205 4.38 -8.33 17.26
CA VAL A 205 3.37 -8.58 18.29
C VAL A 205 3.64 -9.96 18.88
N SER A 206 3.72 -10.03 20.21
CA SER A 206 4.18 -11.21 20.94
C SER A 206 3.34 -12.46 20.63
N TRP A 207 2.01 -12.35 20.70
CA TRP A 207 1.11 -13.48 20.53
C TRP A 207 1.11 -14.02 19.09
N TRP A 208 1.39 -13.18 18.07
CA TRP A 208 1.58 -13.67 16.69
C TRP A 208 2.76 -14.62 16.63
N ARG A 209 3.89 -14.22 17.22
CA ARG A 209 5.11 -15.03 17.21
C ARG A 209 4.93 -16.33 18.00
N GLU A 210 4.24 -16.27 19.13
CA GLU A 210 3.88 -17.44 19.93
C GLU A 210 3.00 -18.42 19.14
N MET A 211 1.89 -17.94 18.58
CA MET A 211 0.96 -18.78 17.82
C MET A 211 1.60 -19.35 16.54
N LEU A 212 2.34 -18.54 15.78
CA LEU A 212 2.98 -18.97 14.53
C LEU A 212 4.18 -19.90 14.75
N ALA A 213 4.76 -19.94 15.96
CA ALA A 213 5.79 -20.91 16.30
C ALA A 213 5.21 -22.32 16.50
N ASP A 214 3.92 -22.43 16.85
CA ASP A 214 3.21 -23.70 16.93
C ASP A 214 2.49 -24.00 15.61
N GLY A 215 3.24 -24.60 14.68
CA GLY A 215 2.71 -24.99 13.37
C GLY A 215 1.59 -26.04 13.44
N GLN A 216 1.57 -26.85 14.49
CA GLN A 216 0.53 -27.87 14.68
C GLN A 216 -0.79 -27.23 15.12
N GLU A 217 -0.73 -26.26 16.03
CA GLU A 217 -1.91 -25.48 16.42
C GLU A 217 -2.46 -24.66 15.26
N CYS A 218 -1.59 -24.00 14.47
CA CYS A 218 -2.01 -23.31 13.25
C CYS A 218 -2.75 -24.24 12.27
N ALA A 219 -2.23 -25.46 12.08
CA ALA A 219 -2.88 -26.47 11.25
C ALA A 219 -4.23 -26.91 11.82
N ARG A 220 -4.29 -27.17 13.14
CA ARG A 220 -5.53 -27.55 13.83
C ARG A 220 -6.62 -26.50 13.65
N LEU A 221 -6.30 -25.21 13.76
CA LEU A 221 -7.25 -24.11 13.55
C LEU A 221 -7.83 -24.12 12.13
N VAL A 222 -6.98 -24.26 11.12
CA VAL A 222 -7.40 -24.32 9.72
C VAL A 222 -8.21 -25.59 9.42
N GLU A 223 -7.84 -26.73 9.98
CA GLU A 223 -8.56 -28.00 9.81
C GLU A 223 -9.93 -27.99 10.51
N THR A 224 -10.02 -27.35 11.68
CA THR A 224 -11.27 -27.29 12.47
C THR A 224 -12.26 -26.27 11.92
N PHE A 225 -11.78 -25.08 11.54
CA PHE A 225 -12.65 -23.93 11.22
C PHE A 225 -12.65 -23.55 9.73
N GLY A 226 -11.82 -24.22 8.92
CA GLY A 226 -11.70 -23.98 7.49
C GLY A 226 -10.58 -23.00 7.12
N SER A 227 -10.30 -22.92 5.83
CA SER A 227 -9.37 -21.95 5.26
C SER A 227 -10.15 -20.89 4.45
N PRO A 228 -9.86 -19.59 4.62
CA PRO A 228 -9.01 -19.05 5.67
C PRO A 228 -9.76 -19.03 7.01
N VAL A 229 -8.99 -18.95 8.10
CA VAL A 229 -9.51 -18.68 9.46
C VAL A 229 -8.93 -17.37 9.97
N ASN A 230 -9.79 -16.51 10.52
CA ASN A 230 -9.39 -15.30 11.19
C ASN A 230 -9.09 -15.62 12.65
N VAL A 231 -7.88 -15.35 13.11
CA VAL A 231 -7.53 -15.49 14.52
C VAL A 231 -7.48 -14.11 15.16
N VAL A 232 -8.24 -13.92 16.23
CA VAL A 232 -8.34 -12.63 16.94
C VAL A 232 -7.90 -12.80 18.40
N ASN A 233 -7.23 -11.77 18.92
CA ASN A 233 -6.84 -11.66 20.31
C ASN A 233 -7.13 -10.22 20.79
N PRO A 234 -8.03 -10.02 21.76
CA PRO A 234 -8.37 -8.69 22.27
C PRO A 234 -7.27 -8.10 23.18
N ALA A 235 -6.30 -8.88 23.65
CA ALA A 235 -5.34 -8.42 24.65
C ALA A 235 -4.55 -7.14 24.24
N PRO A 236 -4.05 -7.00 22.99
CA PRO A 236 -3.35 -5.78 22.57
C PRO A 236 -4.23 -4.52 22.56
N MET A 237 -5.55 -4.67 22.46
CA MET A 237 -6.51 -3.57 22.52
C MET A 237 -6.39 -2.79 23.84
N ARG A 238 -5.98 -3.46 24.93
CA ARG A 238 -5.79 -2.83 26.24
C ARG A 238 -4.71 -1.77 26.23
N ASP A 239 -3.59 -2.06 25.60
CA ASP A 239 -2.48 -1.12 25.48
C ASP A 239 -2.86 0.03 24.54
N ASN A 240 -3.53 -0.28 23.42
CA ASN A 240 -4.02 0.71 22.47
C ASN A 240 -4.99 1.72 23.12
N ILE A 241 -5.94 1.24 23.94
CA ILE A 241 -6.84 2.08 24.75
C ILE A 241 -6.03 2.87 25.79
N GLY A 242 -5.16 2.17 26.52
CA GLY A 242 -4.38 2.75 27.61
C GLY A 242 -3.49 3.91 27.17
N GLU A 243 -2.89 3.83 25.98
CA GLU A 243 -2.09 4.94 25.40
C GLU A 243 -2.91 6.22 25.25
N LEU A 244 -4.13 6.13 24.71
CA LEU A 244 -5.02 7.28 24.51
C LEU A 244 -5.52 7.83 25.84
N VAL A 245 -5.94 6.96 26.75
CA VAL A 245 -6.43 7.38 28.08
C VAL A 245 -5.32 8.05 28.89
N ARG A 246 -4.09 7.51 28.86
CA ARG A 246 -2.94 8.11 29.56
C ARG A 246 -2.58 9.47 28.98
N ALA A 247 -2.59 9.65 27.66
CA ALA A 247 -2.33 10.93 27.03
C ALA A 247 -3.35 12.01 27.43
N GLY A 248 -4.64 11.66 27.45
CA GLY A 248 -5.69 12.55 27.97
C GLY A 248 -5.51 12.89 29.45
N ALA A 249 -5.27 11.88 30.28
CA ALA A 249 -5.07 12.06 31.72
C ALA A 249 -3.84 12.93 32.03
N ALA A 250 -2.74 12.78 31.28
CA ALA A 250 -1.56 13.62 31.41
C ALA A 250 -1.86 15.11 31.11
N ALA A 251 -2.84 15.37 30.24
CA ALA A 251 -3.35 16.71 29.95
C ALA A 251 -4.52 17.13 30.87
N GLY A 252 -4.88 16.35 31.89
CA GLY A 252 -6.01 16.62 32.78
C GLY A 252 -7.39 16.55 32.10
N VAL A 253 -7.50 15.88 30.95
CA VAL A 253 -8.74 15.70 30.19
C VAL A 253 -9.20 14.25 30.30
N GLU A 254 -10.39 14.02 30.86
CA GLU A 254 -11.00 12.68 30.85
C GLU A 254 -11.24 12.24 29.41
N THR A 255 -10.61 11.13 29.01
CA THR A 255 -10.71 10.58 27.66
C THR A 255 -11.45 9.25 27.67
N LYS A 256 -12.48 9.13 26.83
CA LYS A 256 -13.23 7.88 26.61
C LYS A 256 -13.06 7.41 25.18
N VAL A 257 -12.76 6.12 25.03
CA VAL A 257 -12.70 5.47 23.73
C VAL A 257 -14.04 4.81 23.42
N PHE A 258 -14.50 4.94 22.18
CA PHE A 258 -15.66 4.24 21.63
C PHE A 258 -15.16 3.40 20.45
N PHE A 259 -15.08 2.08 20.63
CA PHE A 259 -14.60 1.20 19.56
C PHE A 259 -15.50 1.32 18.33
N ALA A 260 -14.95 1.81 17.21
CA ALA A 260 -15.72 1.93 15.97
C ALA A 260 -15.89 0.55 15.32
N ARG A 261 -17.04 -0.07 15.57
CA ARG A 261 -17.29 -1.49 15.25
C ARG A 261 -17.24 -1.80 13.76
N LYS A 262 -17.44 -0.80 12.90
CA LYS A 262 -17.21 -0.90 11.45
C LYS A 262 -15.81 -1.40 11.08
N ALA A 263 -14.82 -1.24 11.95
CA ALA A 263 -13.47 -1.77 11.73
C ALA A 263 -13.40 -3.30 11.88
N ASN A 264 -14.12 -3.87 12.85
CA ASN A 264 -14.22 -5.31 13.07
C ASN A 264 -15.49 -5.65 13.88
N LYS A 265 -16.26 -6.63 13.41
CA LYS A 265 -17.52 -7.02 14.05
C LYS A 265 -17.41 -8.10 15.11
N ALA A 266 -16.24 -8.69 15.34
CA ALA A 266 -16.03 -9.68 16.41
C ALA A 266 -16.48 -9.09 17.76
N LEU A 267 -17.28 -9.86 18.49
CA LEU A 267 -17.92 -9.39 19.73
C LEU A 267 -16.93 -9.29 20.88
N VAL A 268 -15.86 -10.09 20.85
CA VAL A 268 -14.79 -10.02 21.85
C VAL A 268 -14.17 -8.62 21.99
N PHE A 269 -14.09 -7.83 20.91
CA PHE A 269 -13.56 -6.45 20.98
C PHE A 269 -14.54 -5.48 21.66
N ALA A 270 -15.85 -5.67 21.44
CA ALA A 270 -16.88 -4.91 22.16
C ALA A 270 -16.89 -5.27 23.65
N ASP A 271 -16.70 -6.55 23.98
CA ASP A 271 -16.59 -7.01 25.37
C ASP A 271 -15.34 -6.46 26.07
N GLU A 272 -14.20 -6.43 25.37
CA GLU A 272 -12.95 -5.90 25.91
C GLU A 272 -13.09 -4.39 26.18
N ALA A 273 -13.62 -3.62 25.22
CA ALA A 273 -13.91 -2.19 25.43
C ALA A 273 -14.85 -1.96 26.62
N ARG A 274 -15.92 -2.77 26.74
CA ARG A 274 -16.86 -2.71 27.88
C ARG A 274 -16.16 -3.01 29.20
N GLY A 275 -15.35 -4.08 29.25
CA GLY A 275 -14.61 -4.53 30.42
C GLY A 275 -13.60 -3.49 30.92
N MET A 276 -13.03 -2.71 30.01
CA MET A 276 -12.16 -1.59 30.33
C MET A 276 -12.89 -0.28 30.69
N GLY A 277 -14.23 -0.28 30.74
CA GLY A 277 -15.01 0.90 31.10
C GLY A 277 -15.21 1.91 29.96
N HIS A 278 -15.00 1.47 28.73
CA HIS A 278 -15.13 2.24 27.49
C HIS A 278 -16.40 1.86 26.72
N GLY A 279 -16.62 2.52 25.58
CA GLY A 279 -17.84 2.40 24.78
C GLY A 279 -17.62 1.75 23.41
N VAL A 280 -18.69 1.72 22.62
CA VAL A 280 -18.70 1.23 21.24
C VAL A 280 -19.47 2.22 20.36
N ASP A 281 -18.92 2.54 19.21
CA ASP A 281 -19.63 3.23 18.12
C ASP A 281 -20.24 2.19 17.17
N VAL A 282 -21.54 2.35 16.90
CA VAL A 282 -22.35 1.46 16.05
C VAL A 282 -22.94 2.20 14.86
N ALA A 283 -22.93 1.52 13.71
CA ALA A 283 -23.37 2.07 12.43
C ALA A 283 -24.63 1.40 11.87
N SER A 284 -25.28 0.49 12.60
CA SER A 284 -26.52 -0.18 12.15
C SER A 284 -27.39 -0.72 13.30
N GLU A 285 -28.65 -1.08 13.00
CA GLU A 285 -29.59 -1.73 13.95
C GLU A 285 -29.03 -3.05 14.49
N ASN A 286 -28.45 -3.88 13.62
CA ASN A 286 -27.87 -5.15 14.04
C ASN A 286 -26.64 -4.94 14.92
N GLU A 287 -25.83 -3.92 14.61
CA GLU A 287 -24.68 -3.61 15.45
C GLU A 287 -25.10 -3.16 16.84
N LEU A 288 -26.07 -2.25 16.92
CA LEU A 288 -26.63 -1.76 18.18
C LEU A 288 -27.21 -2.92 19.01
N ARG A 289 -28.06 -3.75 18.40
CA ARG A 289 -28.70 -4.87 19.09
C ARG A 289 -27.66 -5.83 19.69
N GLN A 290 -26.67 -6.22 18.90
CA GLN A 290 -25.63 -7.14 19.36
C GLN A 290 -24.83 -6.55 20.53
N VAL A 291 -24.49 -5.26 20.49
CA VAL A 291 -23.73 -4.59 21.56
C VAL A 291 -24.56 -4.46 22.83
N LEU A 292 -25.87 -4.16 22.72
CA LEU A 292 -26.81 -4.18 23.86
C LEU A 292 -26.94 -5.57 24.48
N GLU A 293 -27.03 -6.62 23.65
CA GLU A 293 -27.09 -8.03 24.11
C GLU A 293 -25.81 -8.47 24.84
N ARG A 294 -24.67 -7.80 24.60
CA ARG A 294 -23.42 -7.98 25.38
C ARG A 294 -23.41 -7.20 26.69
N GLY A 295 -24.52 -6.53 27.04
CA GLY A 295 -24.65 -5.76 28.28
C GLY A 295 -23.90 -4.43 28.25
N MET A 296 -23.61 -3.86 27.07
CA MET A 296 -23.07 -2.51 26.98
C MET A 296 -24.12 -1.49 27.42
N PRO A 297 -23.86 -0.63 28.42
CA PRO A 297 -24.79 0.43 28.80
C PRO A 297 -25.03 1.38 27.63
N GLY A 298 -26.28 1.76 27.38
CA GLY A 298 -26.62 2.59 26.22
C GLY A 298 -25.89 3.94 26.19
N GLU A 299 -25.64 4.54 27.34
CA GLU A 299 -24.85 5.78 27.46
C GLU A 299 -23.37 5.64 27.08
N ARG A 300 -22.88 4.40 26.92
CA ARG A 300 -21.56 4.07 26.37
C ARG A 300 -21.64 3.56 24.92
N ILE A 301 -22.78 3.78 24.27
CA ILE A 301 -22.97 3.50 22.84
C ILE A 301 -23.22 4.82 22.12
N ILE A 302 -22.52 5.01 21.01
CA ILE A 302 -22.78 6.10 20.06
C ILE A 302 -23.32 5.49 18.78
N CYS A 303 -24.47 5.97 18.31
CA CYS A 303 -25.03 5.58 17.03
C CYS A 303 -24.66 6.62 15.97
N SER A 304 -23.52 6.42 15.29
CA SER A 304 -23.01 7.30 14.22
C SER A 304 -23.48 6.93 12.81
N ALA A 305 -24.37 5.94 12.68
CA ALA A 305 -24.90 5.48 11.39
C ALA A 305 -25.28 6.63 10.44
N ALA A 306 -24.77 6.58 9.21
CA ALA A 306 -24.99 7.62 8.20
C ALA A 306 -26.46 7.78 7.81
N ILE A 307 -27.22 6.68 7.82
CA ILE A 307 -28.66 6.67 7.58
C ILE A 307 -29.32 5.91 8.72
N LYS A 308 -30.06 6.64 9.56
CA LYS A 308 -30.77 6.05 10.70
C LYS A 308 -32.21 5.76 10.30
N SER A 309 -32.64 4.50 10.35
CA SER A 309 -34.05 4.14 10.17
C SER A 309 -34.84 4.49 11.43
N ASP A 310 -36.15 4.63 11.33
CA ASP A 310 -37.00 4.89 12.51
C ASP A 310 -36.91 3.73 13.52
N ARG A 311 -36.69 2.50 13.06
CA ARG A 311 -36.44 1.33 13.92
C ARG A 311 -35.12 1.44 14.68
N LEU A 312 -34.03 1.87 14.02
CA LEU A 312 -32.75 2.10 14.67
C LEU A 312 -32.85 3.24 15.69
N LEU A 313 -33.49 4.36 15.32
CA LEU A 313 -33.70 5.49 16.22
C LEU A 313 -34.56 5.10 17.42
N ALA A 314 -35.63 4.34 17.21
CA ALA A 314 -36.46 3.78 18.27
C ALA A 314 -35.63 2.95 19.25
N LEU A 315 -34.89 1.96 18.74
CA LEU A 315 -34.05 1.09 19.56
C LEU A 315 -33.01 1.89 20.37
N ALA A 316 -32.42 2.92 19.76
CA ALA A 316 -31.47 3.80 20.43
C ALA A 316 -32.13 4.61 21.55
N ILE A 317 -33.31 5.19 21.32
CA ILE A 317 -34.06 5.96 22.33
C ILE A 317 -34.47 5.05 23.50
N ASP A 318 -35.04 3.87 23.19
CA ASP A 318 -35.55 2.92 24.19
C ASP A 318 -34.44 2.41 25.13
N ASN A 319 -33.17 2.46 24.69
CA ASN A 319 -32.01 2.01 25.46
C ASN A 319 -31.09 3.15 25.92
N ALA A 320 -31.53 4.42 25.83
CA ALA A 320 -30.76 5.60 26.21
C ALA A 320 -29.37 5.71 25.53
N VAL A 321 -29.29 5.27 24.27
CA VAL A 321 -28.11 5.41 23.40
C VAL A 321 -27.93 6.84 22.94
N VAL A 322 -26.67 7.28 22.85
CA VAL A 322 -26.35 8.60 22.30
C VAL A 322 -26.45 8.54 20.77
N ILE A 323 -27.34 9.34 20.20
CA ILE A 323 -27.55 9.41 18.76
C ILE A 323 -26.74 10.57 18.21
N SER A 324 -25.83 10.31 17.26
CA SER A 324 -25.14 11.39 16.54
C SER A 324 -26.07 11.96 15.48
N ALA A 325 -26.72 13.09 15.74
CA ALA A 325 -27.63 13.73 14.80
C ALA A 325 -26.84 14.41 13.67
N ASP A 326 -27.03 13.93 12.44
CA ASP A 326 -26.31 14.40 11.26
C ASP A 326 -26.84 15.74 10.73
N SER A 327 -28.15 15.99 10.85
CA SER A 327 -28.79 17.19 10.32
C SER A 327 -29.96 17.66 11.17
N ARG A 328 -30.43 18.89 10.95
CA ARG A 328 -31.62 19.45 11.63
C ARG A 328 -32.87 18.63 11.36
N ALA A 329 -33.04 18.14 10.13
CA ALA A 329 -34.16 17.27 9.76
C ALA A 329 -34.11 15.92 10.50
N GLU A 330 -32.92 15.36 10.69
CA GLU A 330 -32.75 14.16 11.52
C GLU A 330 -33.05 14.45 12.99
N ALA A 331 -32.60 15.59 13.54
CA ALA A 331 -32.91 16.01 14.91
C ALA A 331 -34.42 16.15 15.15
N GLU A 332 -35.18 16.72 14.20
CA GLU A 332 -36.65 16.79 14.27
C GLU A 332 -37.29 15.40 14.30
N ARG A 333 -36.77 14.49 13.47
CA ARG A 333 -37.26 13.11 13.44
C ARG A 333 -37.00 12.38 14.75
N ILE A 334 -35.80 12.54 15.33
CA ILE A 334 -35.46 12.01 16.65
C ILE A 334 -36.42 12.58 17.71
N ALA A 335 -36.66 13.89 17.71
CA ALA A 335 -37.55 14.55 18.66
C ALA A 335 -38.98 14.01 18.57
N ARG A 336 -39.52 13.81 17.35
CA ARG A 336 -40.86 13.22 17.16
C ARG A 336 -40.93 11.80 17.72
N LEU A 337 -39.94 10.96 17.43
CA LEU A 337 -39.91 9.57 17.93
C LEU A 337 -39.74 9.49 19.45
N ALA A 338 -38.96 10.40 20.04
CA ALA A 338 -38.79 10.53 21.48
C ALA A 338 -40.10 10.97 22.17
N THR A 339 -40.78 11.97 21.59
CA THR A 339 -42.10 12.44 22.05
C THR A 339 -43.12 11.31 22.06
N ALA A 340 -43.20 10.53 20.97
CA ALA A 340 -44.11 9.40 20.86
C ALA A 340 -43.85 8.29 21.88
N ARG A 341 -42.64 8.25 22.47
CA ARG A 341 -42.21 7.29 23.49
C ARG A 341 -42.27 7.85 24.92
N GLY A 342 -42.63 9.11 25.10
CA GLY A 342 -42.53 9.79 26.40
C GLY A 342 -41.10 9.84 26.94
N ALA A 343 -40.10 9.85 26.05
CA ALA A 343 -38.68 9.81 26.39
C ALA A 343 -37.95 11.09 25.95
N VAL A 344 -36.78 11.32 26.55
CA VAL A 344 -35.82 12.34 26.10
C VAL A 344 -34.68 11.64 25.38
N ALA A 345 -34.50 11.89 24.09
CA ALA A 345 -33.41 11.30 23.33
C ALA A 345 -32.09 11.99 23.65
N LYS A 346 -31.03 11.21 23.91
CA LYS A 346 -29.66 11.74 24.08
C LYS A 346 -29.05 11.95 22.70
N VAL A 347 -28.62 13.17 22.41
CA VAL A 347 -28.09 13.55 21.09
C VAL A 347 -26.71 14.18 21.22
N ALA A 348 -25.80 13.73 20.35
CA ALA A 348 -24.59 14.47 20.00
C ALA A 348 -24.79 15.14 18.64
N LEU A 349 -24.49 16.45 18.53
CA LEU A 349 -24.69 17.17 17.26
C LEU A 349 -23.46 16.98 16.37
N LEU A 350 -23.65 16.48 15.15
CA LEU A 350 -22.56 16.32 14.20
C LEU A 350 -22.24 17.67 13.55
N LEU A 351 -21.10 18.24 13.91
CA LEU A 351 -20.57 19.49 13.38
C LEU A 351 -19.79 19.21 12.09
N ALA A 352 -20.22 19.85 11.01
CA ALA A 352 -19.44 20.01 9.79
C ALA A 352 -18.41 21.14 9.99
N PRO A 353 -17.10 20.84 9.98
CA PRO A 353 -16.05 21.85 10.16
C PRO A 353 -16.09 22.93 9.07
N ASP A 354 -15.49 24.08 9.35
CA ASP A 354 -15.42 25.17 8.38
C ASP A 354 -14.63 24.78 7.12
N SER A 355 -15.32 24.79 5.98
CA SER A 355 -14.77 24.45 4.67
C SER A 355 -13.71 25.44 4.16
N ARG A 356 -13.54 26.59 4.83
CA ARG A 356 -12.43 27.53 4.57
C ARG A 356 -11.11 27.05 5.14
N THR A 357 -11.15 26.21 6.18
CA THR A 357 -9.96 25.71 6.90
C THR A 357 -9.76 24.21 6.73
N MET A 358 -10.79 23.47 6.35
CA MET A 358 -10.76 22.02 6.20
C MET A 358 -11.45 21.56 4.92
N PRO A 359 -11.13 20.36 4.41
CA PRO A 359 -11.84 19.78 3.27
C PRO A 359 -13.36 19.68 3.53
N PRO A 360 -14.20 19.95 2.51
CA PRO A 360 -15.64 19.85 2.67
C PRO A 360 -16.08 18.41 2.99
N THR A 361 -17.13 18.29 3.80
CA THR A 361 -17.75 17.02 4.18
C THR A 361 -19.23 17.04 3.85
N ARG A 362 -19.80 15.86 3.56
CA ARG A 362 -21.25 15.68 3.35
C ARG A 362 -22.03 15.40 4.64
N PHE A 363 -21.33 15.34 5.77
CA PHE A 363 -21.88 14.95 7.07
C PHE A 363 -21.92 16.14 8.02
N GLY A 364 -22.95 16.21 8.86
CA GLY A 364 -23.11 17.27 9.84
C GLY A 364 -23.68 18.58 9.29
N GLU A 365 -23.94 19.53 10.21
CA GLU A 365 -24.32 20.91 9.89
C GLU A 365 -23.29 21.90 10.43
N ARG A 366 -23.27 23.11 9.86
CA ARG A 366 -22.37 24.19 10.29
C ARG A 366 -22.73 24.69 11.69
N LEU A 367 -21.72 25.22 12.40
CA LEU A 367 -21.88 25.79 13.75
C LEU A 367 -23.08 26.74 13.84
N ASP A 368 -23.15 27.74 12.97
CA ASP A 368 -24.21 28.77 13.02
C ASP A 368 -25.61 28.17 12.79
N ALA A 369 -25.71 27.13 11.94
CA ALA A 369 -26.96 26.44 11.67
C ALA A 369 -27.43 25.64 12.91
N TRP A 370 -26.51 24.97 13.60
CA TRP A 370 -26.82 24.31 14.87
C TRP A 370 -27.18 25.28 15.98
N ALA A 371 -26.39 26.35 16.12
CA ALA A 371 -26.59 27.37 17.14
C ALA A 371 -27.96 28.05 16.99
N GLU A 372 -28.35 28.47 15.77
CA GLU A 372 -29.67 29.07 15.56
C GLU A 372 -30.79 28.06 15.78
N TYR A 373 -30.63 26.82 15.32
CA TYR A 373 -31.67 25.79 15.47
C TYR A 373 -31.98 25.45 16.94
N PHE A 374 -30.95 25.43 17.79
CA PHE A 374 -31.03 25.15 19.23
C PHE A 374 -30.97 26.40 20.12
N ARG A 375 -31.15 27.60 19.56
CA ARG A 375 -31.30 28.85 20.33
C ARG A 375 -32.49 28.81 21.29
N THR A 376 -33.47 27.94 21.03
CA THR A 376 -34.60 27.66 21.91
C THR A 376 -34.53 26.23 22.42
N LEU A 377 -34.79 26.05 23.72
CA LEU A 377 -34.74 24.76 24.39
C LEU A 377 -35.73 23.76 23.76
N ARG A 378 -35.24 22.54 23.43
CA ARG A 378 -36.06 21.45 22.88
C ARG A 378 -36.25 20.34 23.91
N ARG A 379 -37.39 20.32 24.61
CA ARG A 379 -37.65 19.45 25.80
C ARG A 379 -37.46 17.94 25.59
N ASN A 380 -37.62 17.42 24.37
CA ASN A 380 -37.50 15.97 24.08
C ASN A 380 -36.13 15.58 23.50
N LEU A 381 -35.18 16.52 23.44
CA LEU A 381 -33.80 16.30 23.03
C LEU A 381 -32.85 16.76 24.13
N GLY A 382 -32.10 15.82 24.70
CA GLY A 382 -30.98 16.10 25.58
C GLY A 382 -29.71 16.21 24.76
N ILE A 383 -29.21 17.44 24.56
CA ILE A 383 -27.94 17.66 23.86
C ILE A 383 -26.80 17.37 24.84
N VAL A 384 -26.18 16.19 24.70
CA VAL A 384 -25.18 15.67 25.65
C VAL A 384 -23.74 15.80 25.15
N GLY A 385 -23.54 16.12 23.86
CA GLY A 385 -22.21 16.31 23.31
C GLY A 385 -22.21 16.88 21.89
N ILE A 386 -21.01 17.14 21.38
CA ILE A 386 -20.76 17.53 19.98
C ILE A 386 -19.89 16.45 19.35
N HIS A 387 -20.23 16.04 18.14
CA HIS A 387 -19.46 15.09 17.35
C HIS A 387 -18.88 15.81 16.14
N THR A 388 -17.63 15.53 15.78
CA THR A 388 -17.06 15.86 14.49
C THR A 388 -16.20 14.70 14.00
N HIS A 389 -16.11 14.52 12.68
CA HIS A 389 -15.25 13.50 12.08
C HIS A 389 -14.50 14.08 10.89
N LEU A 390 -13.18 13.92 10.88
CA LEU A 390 -12.32 14.39 9.81
C LEU A 390 -11.71 13.23 9.04
N HIS A 391 -11.51 13.45 7.74
CA HIS A 391 -10.62 12.61 6.93
C HIS A 391 -9.16 13.01 7.20
N GLY A 392 -8.24 12.05 7.20
CA GLY A 392 -6.81 12.28 7.46
C GLY A 392 -6.42 12.22 8.95
N TYR A 393 -5.12 12.41 9.22
CA TYR A 393 -4.49 12.08 10.51
C TYR A 393 -3.80 13.26 11.20
N ALA A 394 -3.86 14.47 10.63
CA ALA A 394 -3.13 15.62 11.18
C ALA A 394 -3.69 16.05 12.56
N ALA A 395 -2.79 16.18 13.54
CA ALA A 395 -3.16 16.62 14.88
C ALA A 395 -3.68 18.07 14.90
N ALA A 396 -3.07 18.95 14.09
CA ALA A 396 -3.48 20.35 13.96
C ALA A 396 -4.93 20.51 13.47
N ASP A 397 -5.38 19.64 12.56
CA ASP A 397 -6.76 19.64 12.08
C ASP A 397 -7.72 19.23 13.20
N ARG A 398 -7.37 18.19 13.99
CA ARG A 398 -8.18 17.79 15.15
C ARG A 398 -8.28 18.88 16.20
N ALA A 399 -7.16 19.54 16.52
CA ALA A 399 -7.13 20.68 17.43
C ALA A 399 -8.04 21.82 16.95
N SER A 400 -8.05 22.10 15.64
CA SER A 400 -8.89 23.14 15.05
C SER A 400 -10.38 22.78 15.11
N ALA A 401 -10.74 21.52 14.83
CA ALA A 401 -12.11 21.05 14.93
C ALA A 401 -12.62 21.04 16.38
N LEU A 402 -11.76 20.69 17.36
CA LEU A 402 -12.08 20.79 18.78
C LEU A 402 -12.42 22.23 19.20
N ARG A 403 -11.65 23.21 18.75
CA ARG A 403 -11.94 24.64 19.01
C ARG A 403 -13.28 25.06 18.42
N GLU A 404 -13.63 24.57 17.23
CA GLU A 404 -14.95 24.82 16.65
C GLU A 404 -16.08 24.14 17.44
N CYS A 405 -15.88 22.89 17.89
CA CYS A 405 -16.82 22.20 18.77
C CYS A 405 -17.05 22.98 20.07
N MET A 406 -15.98 23.49 20.71
CA MET A 406 -16.09 24.27 21.95
C MET A 406 -16.87 25.58 21.76
N ARG A 407 -16.71 26.27 20.62
CA ARG A 407 -17.56 27.43 20.29
C ARG A 407 -19.04 27.06 20.17
N LEU A 408 -19.35 25.89 19.60
CA LEU A 408 -20.73 25.40 19.54
C LEU A 408 -21.25 25.02 20.94
N VAL A 409 -20.41 24.42 21.79
CA VAL A 409 -20.74 24.17 23.20
C VAL A 409 -21.11 25.47 23.90
N ASP A 410 -20.32 26.55 23.73
CA ASP A 410 -20.58 27.85 24.34
C ASP A 410 -21.93 28.45 23.89
N ALA A 411 -22.24 28.36 22.59
CA ALA A 411 -23.52 28.83 22.05
C ALA A 411 -24.73 28.04 22.57
N LEU A 412 -24.58 26.72 22.72
CA LEU A 412 -25.60 25.84 23.28
C LEU A 412 -25.79 26.07 24.79
N ALA A 413 -24.70 26.31 25.53
CA ALA A 413 -24.73 26.67 26.94
C ALA A 413 -25.50 27.97 27.18
N ALA A 414 -25.28 28.99 26.35
CA ALA A 414 -26.04 30.24 26.38
C ALA A 414 -27.55 30.03 26.10
N SER A 415 -27.93 28.92 25.46
CA SER A 415 -29.30 28.54 25.13
C SER A 415 -29.92 27.55 26.14
N GLY A 416 -29.24 27.26 27.26
CA GLY A 416 -29.72 26.39 28.34
C GLY A 416 -29.45 24.90 28.14
N HIS A 417 -28.62 24.52 27.17
CA HIS A 417 -28.15 23.14 26.98
C HIS A 417 -26.82 22.91 27.71
N ALA A 418 -26.54 21.68 28.15
CA ALA A 418 -25.30 21.37 28.86
C ALA A 418 -24.58 20.15 28.24
N PRO A 419 -23.95 20.30 27.06
CA PRO A 419 -23.12 19.25 26.49
C PRO A 419 -21.98 18.88 27.46
N ALA A 420 -21.77 17.58 27.68
CA ALA A 420 -20.79 17.06 28.63
C ALA A 420 -19.52 16.48 27.98
N PHE A 421 -19.49 16.38 26.65
CA PHE A 421 -18.34 15.90 25.92
C PHE A 421 -18.25 16.48 24.51
N VAL A 422 -17.04 16.40 23.95
CA VAL A 422 -16.79 16.54 22.52
C VAL A 422 -16.13 15.26 22.00
N GLU A 423 -16.53 14.83 20.82
CA GLU A 423 -16.09 13.61 20.14
C GLU A 423 -15.44 14.01 18.82
N ILE A 424 -14.20 13.59 18.58
CA ILE A 424 -13.46 13.90 17.33
C ILE A 424 -13.47 12.75 16.31
N GLY A 425 -14.35 11.78 16.55
CA GLY A 425 -14.51 10.60 15.71
C GLY A 425 -13.23 9.76 15.67
N GLY A 426 -13.06 9.03 14.57
CA GLY A 426 -11.86 8.23 14.32
C GLY A 426 -10.68 8.98 13.69
N GLY A 427 -9.87 8.23 12.94
CA GLY A 427 -8.66 8.77 12.31
C GLY A 427 -7.50 8.97 13.29
N VAL A 428 -7.48 8.19 14.37
CA VAL A 428 -6.30 8.05 15.24
C VAL A 428 -5.23 7.25 14.46
N PRO A 429 -4.03 7.80 14.23
CA PRO A 429 -3.00 7.13 13.43
C PRO A 429 -2.42 5.90 14.13
N MET A 430 -2.01 4.93 13.31
CA MET A 430 -1.24 3.74 13.72
C MET A 430 -0.22 3.38 12.63
N SER A 431 0.74 2.55 13.01
CA SER A 431 1.76 2.03 12.10
C SER A 431 1.70 0.51 12.00
N TYR A 432 1.65 0.04 10.76
CA TYR A 432 1.71 -1.37 10.42
C TYR A 432 3.15 -1.89 10.34
N LEU A 433 4.07 -1.03 9.91
CA LEU A 433 5.46 -1.38 9.65
C LEU A 433 6.36 -1.11 10.85
N ALA A 434 7.38 -1.95 10.98
CA ALA A 434 8.41 -1.81 12.01
C ALA A 434 9.49 -0.77 11.65
N ASP A 435 9.62 -0.43 10.37
CA ASP A 435 10.74 0.31 9.82
C ASP A 435 10.23 1.37 8.83
N GLU A 436 10.56 2.64 9.10
CA GLU A 436 10.24 3.78 8.25
C GLU A 436 10.93 3.67 6.88
N ALA A 437 12.19 3.25 6.86
CA ALA A 437 13.00 3.22 5.65
C ALA A 437 12.41 2.26 4.61
N GLN A 438 11.78 1.17 5.06
CA GLN A 438 11.07 0.24 4.17
C GLN A 438 9.84 0.87 3.52
N TRP A 439 9.13 1.74 4.24
CA TRP A 439 8.00 2.46 3.68
C TRP A 439 8.43 3.43 2.58
N HIS A 440 9.46 4.23 2.83
CA HIS A 440 10.03 5.14 1.83
C HIS A 440 10.59 4.37 0.63
N ALA A 441 11.35 3.30 0.86
CA ALA A 441 11.87 2.46 -0.22
C ALA A 441 10.76 1.84 -1.09
N TYR A 442 9.62 1.46 -0.49
CA TYR A 442 8.45 1.03 -1.24
C TYR A 442 7.85 2.15 -2.09
N GLN A 443 7.73 3.36 -1.55
CA GLN A 443 7.22 4.52 -2.28
C GLN A 443 8.11 4.88 -3.48
N ASP A 444 9.43 4.85 -3.30
CA ASP A 444 10.39 5.05 -4.38
C ASP A 444 10.28 3.95 -5.43
N ALA A 445 10.20 2.68 -5.01
CA ALA A 445 10.09 1.55 -5.92
C ALA A 445 8.81 1.60 -6.76
N ILE A 446 7.64 1.89 -6.17
CA ILE A 446 6.38 1.96 -6.91
C ILE A 446 6.35 3.15 -7.87
N ALA A 447 6.98 4.28 -7.50
CA ALA A 447 7.15 5.44 -8.39
C ALA A 447 8.06 5.10 -9.58
N LEU A 448 9.21 4.45 -9.34
CA LEU A 448 10.12 3.99 -10.39
C LEU A 448 9.44 2.99 -11.33
N GLN A 449 8.69 2.02 -10.79
CA GLN A 449 7.86 1.11 -11.59
C GLN A 449 6.87 1.90 -12.47
N GLY A 450 6.13 2.84 -11.88
CA GLY A 450 5.13 3.65 -12.60
C GLY A 450 5.72 4.51 -13.72
N SER A 451 7.00 4.87 -13.61
CA SER A 451 7.74 5.60 -14.64
C SER A 451 8.38 4.71 -15.72
N GLY A 452 8.36 3.38 -15.55
CA GLY A 452 8.95 2.40 -16.47
C GLY A 452 10.47 2.22 -16.34
N TYR A 453 11.10 2.77 -15.29
CA TYR A 453 12.54 2.65 -15.04
C TYR A 453 12.93 1.45 -14.16
N ALA A 454 11.96 0.66 -13.67
CA ALA A 454 12.20 -0.53 -12.87
C ALA A 454 11.33 -1.71 -13.33
N GLU A 455 11.81 -2.93 -13.09
CA GLU A 455 11.02 -4.13 -13.34
C GLU A 455 9.76 -4.15 -12.45
N PRO A 456 8.59 -4.54 -12.99
CA PRO A 456 7.38 -4.63 -12.22
C PRO A 456 7.45 -5.69 -11.12
N PHE A 457 7.16 -5.27 -9.89
CA PHE A 457 7.00 -6.16 -8.74
C PHE A 457 5.53 -6.32 -8.31
N THR A 458 4.63 -5.56 -8.93
CA THR A 458 3.18 -5.67 -8.76
C THR A 458 2.53 -6.42 -9.92
N TRP A 459 1.37 -7.02 -9.67
CA TRP A 459 0.61 -7.75 -10.69
C TRP A 459 0.29 -6.84 -11.87
N ARG A 460 0.80 -7.19 -13.07
CA ARG A 460 0.61 -6.42 -14.31
C ARG A 460 0.98 -4.93 -14.18
N SER A 461 1.98 -4.61 -13.36
CA SER A 461 2.46 -3.24 -13.12
C SER A 461 1.38 -2.31 -12.52
N ASP A 462 0.50 -2.84 -11.68
CA ASP A 462 -0.51 -2.05 -10.98
C ASP A 462 0.15 -0.90 -10.18
N PRO A 463 -0.26 0.36 -10.38
CA PRO A 463 0.36 1.51 -9.72
C PRO A 463 -0.03 1.69 -8.25
N LEU A 464 -1.04 0.97 -7.73
CA LEU A 464 -1.48 1.04 -6.33
C LEU A 464 -1.68 2.49 -5.80
N ARG A 465 -2.49 3.27 -6.52
CA ARG A 465 -2.65 4.73 -6.30
C ARG A 465 -3.34 5.09 -5.00
N ASN A 466 -4.18 4.21 -4.46
CA ASN A 466 -4.95 4.43 -3.26
C ASN A 466 -4.54 3.43 -2.18
N THR A 467 -3.53 3.79 -1.38
CA THR A 467 -3.02 2.97 -0.28
C THR A 467 -3.14 3.68 1.05
N TYR A 468 -3.31 2.91 2.12
CA TYR A 468 -3.19 3.42 3.49
C TYR A 468 -1.72 3.80 3.77
N PRO A 469 -1.42 4.82 4.57
CA PRO A 469 -0.04 5.06 5.03
C PRO A 469 0.39 3.97 6.03
N TYR A 470 1.09 2.94 5.55
CA TYR A 470 1.46 1.78 6.39
C TYR A 470 2.51 2.11 7.46
N TRP A 471 3.20 3.25 7.34
CA TRP A 471 4.03 3.82 8.38
C TRP A 471 3.64 5.29 8.64
N GLN A 472 3.51 5.65 9.92
CA GLN A 472 3.14 6.97 10.43
C GLN A 472 3.78 7.22 11.81
N GLU A 473 4.14 8.47 12.09
CA GLU A 473 4.53 8.92 13.42
C GLU A 473 4.12 10.40 13.60
N PRO A 474 3.65 10.82 14.79
CA PRO A 474 3.33 10.01 15.96
C PRO A 474 2.04 9.18 15.79
N THR A 475 1.87 8.19 16.67
CA THR A 475 0.66 7.33 16.70
C THR A 475 -0.06 7.41 18.04
N ARG A 476 -1.36 7.08 18.05
CA ARG A 476 -2.23 6.96 19.24
C ARG A 476 -1.95 7.98 20.35
N GLY A 477 -1.31 7.57 21.45
CA GLY A 477 -1.11 8.41 22.64
C GLY A 477 -0.24 9.63 22.36
N ALA A 478 0.90 9.46 21.67
CA ALA A 478 1.78 10.57 21.32
C ALA A 478 1.08 11.56 20.38
N TRP A 479 0.32 11.04 19.41
CA TRP A 479 -0.52 11.88 18.54
C TRP A 479 -1.58 12.64 19.34
N LEU A 480 -2.26 11.99 20.30
CA LEU A 480 -3.27 12.64 21.11
C LEU A 480 -2.67 13.75 21.99
N THR A 481 -1.45 13.57 22.49
CA THR A 481 -0.71 14.62 23.19
C THR A 481 -0.54 15.86 22.29
N GLU A 482 -0.20 15.69 21.02
CA GLU A 482 -0.12 16.81 20.07
C GLU A 482 -1.48 17.47 19.84
N VAL A 483 -2.55 16.67 19.69
CA VAL A 483 -3.93 17.18 19.52
C VAL A 483 -4.36 18.06 20.70
N LEU A 484 -3.99 17.64 21.92
CA LEU A 484 -4.36 18.32 23.17
C LEU A 484 -3.46 19.51 23.51
N SER A 485 -2.39 19.72 22.76
CA SER A 485 -1.46 20.83 22.95
C SER A 485 -2.04 22.18 22.49
N GLY A 486 -1.29 23.28 22.66
CA GLY A 486 -1.66 24.59 22.12
C GLY A 486 -2.97 25.16 22.68
N GLY A 487 -3.22 24.96 23.98
CA GLY A 487 -4.38 25.48 24.70
C GLY A 487 -5.67 24.66 24.57
N VAL A 488 -5.65 23.53 23.83
CA VAL A 488 -6.85 22.71 23.61
C VAL A 488 -7.28 22.02 24.89
N ALA A 489 -6.34 21.40 25.62
CA ALA A 489 -6.64 20.75 26.90
C ALA A 489 -7.19 21.74 27.94
N GLU A 490 -6.58 22.91 28.06
CA GLU A 490 -7.04 24.01 28.93
C GLU A 490 -8.49 24.35 28.64
N ALA A 491 -8.81 24.61 27.37
CA ALA A 491 -10.14 25.01 26.95
C ALA A 491 -11.21 23.92 27.19
N LEU A 492 -10.84 22.64 27.10
CA LEU A 492 -11.70 21.51 27.47
C LEU A 492 -11.96 21.48 28.97
N ARG A 493 -10.90 21.62 29.79
CA ARG A 493 -11.00 21.60 31.26
C ARG A 493 -11.84 22.75 31.80
N GLU A 494 -11.66 23.96 31.27
CA GLU A 494 -12.44 25.15 31.65
C GLU A 494 -13.95 24.97 31.44
N ARG A 495 -14.35 24.13 30.47
CA ARG A 495 -15.74 23.81 30.17
C ARG A 495 -16.23 22.52 30.85
N GLY A 496 -15.39 21.84 31.61
CA GLY A 496 -15.71 20.53 32.21
C GLY A 496 -16.02 19.45 31.17
N LEU A 497 -15.44 19.56 29.96
CA LEU A 497 -15.73 18.64 28.86
C LEU A 497 -14.83 17.41 28.91
N ARG A 498 -15.44 16.25 28.67
CA ARG A 498 -14.71 15.01 28.36
C ARG A 498 -14.38 14.97 26.87
N LEU A 499 -13.27 14.32 26.52
CA LEU A 499 -12.93 13.99 25.15
C LEU A 499 -13.33 12.56 24.84
N HIS A 500 -14.11 12.36 23.80
CA HIS A 500 -14.39 11.04 23.26
C HIS A 500 -13.63 10.83 21.94
N LEU A 501 -13.22 9.58 21.69
CA LEU A 501 -12.54 9.15 20.46
C LEU A 501 -13.25 7.90 19.88
N GLU A 502 -13.41 7.82 18.55
CA GLU A 502 -13.94 6.65 17.84
C GLU A 502 -12.89 5.86 17.02
N PRO A 503 -11.74 5.42 17.59
CA PRO A 503 -10.76 4.66 16.85
C PRO A 503 -11.31 3.27 16.50
N GLY A 504 -11.18 2.92 15.21
CA GLY A 504 -11.43 1.57 14.71
C GLY A 504 -10.11 0.83 14.48
N ARG A 505 -9.47 1.13 13.35
CA ARG A 505 -8.23 0.49 12.88
C ARG A 505 -7.12 0.46 13.93
N SER A 506 -6.81 1.61 14.52
CA SER A 506 -5.72 1.76 15.50
C SER A 506 -6.03 1.12 16.86
N LEU A 507 -7.31 0.90 17.17
CA LEU A 507 -7.72 0.26 18.41
C LEU A 507 -7.53 -1.24 18.37
N VAL A 508 -7.74 -1.85 17.20
CA VAL A 508 -7.50 -3.27 16.94
C VAL A 508 -6.12 -3.53 16.30
N ASP A 509 -5.20 -2.58 16.39
CA ASP A 509 -3.80 -2.79 15.99
C ASP A 509 -3.21 -3.94 16.81
N GLY A 510 -2.62 -4.92 16.15
CA GLY A 510 -2.05 -6.09 16.80
C GLY A 510 -3.08 -7.17 17.16
N CYS A 511 -4.37 -6.95 16.93
CA CYS A 511 -5.43 -7.79 17.50
C CYS A 511 -5.92 -8.93 16.61
N GLY A 512 -5.36 -9.12 15.41
CA GLY A 512 -5.74 -10.27 14.58
C GLY A 512 -4.79 -10.55 13.42
N LEU A 513 -4.89 -11.77 12.91
CA LEU A 513 -4.21 -12.26 11.71
C LEU A 513 -5.11 -13.26 10.96
N THR A 514 -4.95 -13.38 9.65
CA THR A 514 -5.69 -14.34 8.82
C THR A 514 -4.76 -15.49 8.42
N LEU A 515 -5.13 -16.73 8.76
CA LEU A 515 -4.43 -17.94 8.35
C LEU A 515 -5.10 -18.56 7.13
N ALA A 516 -4.32 -18.90 6.11
CA ALA A 516 -4.79 -19.59 4.92
C ALA A 516 -3.86 -20.75 4.54
N LYS A 517 -4.44 -21.85 4.08
CA LYS A 517 -3.70 -23.01 3.57
C LYS A 517 -3.19 -22.74 2.16
N VAL A 518 -1.94 -23.11 1.87
CA VAL A 518 -1.44 -23.20 0.50
C VAL A 518 -2.08 -24.40 -0.18
N ALA A 519 -2.87 -24.13 -1.22
CA ALA A 519 -3.62 -25.14 -1.98
C ALA A 519 -2.82 -25.67 -3.18
N PHE A 520 -2.13 -24.78 -3.90
CA PHE A 520 -1.30 -25.16 -5.04
C PHE A 520 -0.14 -24.17 -5.24
N THR A 521 0.89 -24.62 -5.93
CA THR A 521 1.88 -23.77 -6.60
C THR A 521 1.85 -24.07 -8.09
N LYS A 522 1.94 -23.05 -8.94
CA LYS A 522 1.97 -23.24 -10.41
C LYS A 522 2.66 -22.08 -11.10
N THR A 523 2.96 -22.27 -12.37
CA THR A 523 3.45 -21.21 -13.25
C THR A 523 2.41 -20.91 -14.31
N CYS A 524 2.12 -19.64 -14.53
CA CYS A 524 1.26 -19.18 -15.62
C CYS A 524 1.88 -19.48 -16.99
N SER A 525 1.07 -19.40 -18.05
CA SER A 525 1.54 -19.61 -19.43
C SER A 525 2.61 -18.60 -19.88
N ASP A 526 2.69 -17.45 -19.22
CA ASP A 526 3.69 -16.40 -19.43
C ASP A 526 4.90 -16.52 -18.50
N GLY A 527 5.01 -17.60 -17.72
CA GLY A 527 6.14 -17.86 -16.83
C GLY A 527 5.99 -17.27 -15.43
N VAL A 528 4.90 -16.56 -15.11
CA VAL A 528 4.73 -15.94 -13.79
C VAL A 528 4.38 -17.01 -12.72
N PRO A 529 5.17 -17.15 -11.63
CA PRO A 529 4.85 -18.10 -10.57
C PRO A 529 3.70 -17.60 -9.68
N LEU A 530 2.83 -18.53 -9.28
CA LEU A 530 1.66 -18.30 -8.44
C LEU A 530 1.63 -19.26 -7.26
N VAL A 531 1.20 -18.75 -6.11
CA VAL A 531 0.88 -19.51 -4.91
C VAL A 531 -0.60 -19.33 -4.63
N GLY A 532 -1.37 -20.40 -4.81
CA GLY A 532 -2.80 -20.41 -4.56
C GLY A 532 -3.10 -20.66 -3.08
N LEU A 533 -3.79 -19.72 -2.45
CA LEU A 533 -4.30 -19.86 -1.10
C LEU A 533 -5.73 -20.37 -1.15
N ALA A 534 -6.09 -21.27 -0.22
CA ALA A 534 -7.46 -21.72 -0.02
C ALA A 534 -8.27 -20.62 0.68
N MET A 535 -8.44 -19.49 -0.01
CA MET A 535 -9.22 -18.33 0.37
C MET A 535 -9.59 -17.54 -0.87
N ASN A 536 -10.56 -16.65 -0.77
CA ASN A 536 -10.81 -15.63 -1.79
C ASN A 536 -10.31 -14.27 -1.30
N ARG A 537 -10.04 -13.36 -2.24
CA ARG A 537 -9.50 -12.03 -1.93
C ARG A 537 -10.40 -11.23 -0.99
N THR A 538 -11.71 -11.41 -1.03
CA THR A 538 -12.64 -10.63 -0.20
C THR A 538 -12.53 -10.96 1.27
N GLN A 539 -12.04 -12.15 1.63
CA GLN A 539 -11.83 -12.57 3.03
C GLN A 539 -10.65 -11.87 3.71
N CYS A 540 -9.82 -11.12 2.96
CA CYS A 540 -8.79 -10.25 3.49
C CYS A 540 -8.59 -9.04 2.56
N ARG A 541 -9.51 -8.07 2.62
CA ARG A 541 -9.52 -6.89 1.72
C ARG A 541 -9.95 -5.62 2.43
N THR A 542 -9.32 -4.52 2.03
CA THR A 542 -9.63 -3.15 2.45
C THR A 542 -10.19 -2.34 1.27
N THR A 543 -10.65 -1.12 1.55
CA THR A 543 -11.05 -0.15 0.51
C THR A 543 -9.87 0.47 -0.24
N SER A 544 -8.64 0.20 0.21
CA SER A 544 -7.40 0.51 -0.51
C SER A 544 -7.12 -0.51 -1.62
N ASP A 545 -6.24 -0.16 -2.55
CA ASP A 545 -5.89 -0.99 -3.70
C ASP A 545 -5.22 -2.31 -3.30
N ASP A 546 -4.46 -2.31 -2.19
CA ASP A 546 -3.78 -3.50 -1.66
C ASP A 546 -3.52 -3.43 -0.15
N PHE A 547 -3.14 -4.57 0.42
CA PHE A 547 -2.59 -4.70 1.77
C PHE A 547 -1.06 -4.83 1.75
N LEU A 548 -0.34 -3.84 2.29
CA LEU A 548 1.10 -3.73 2.07
C LEU A 548 1.93 -4.17 3.27
N ILE A 549 1.79 -5.43 3.66
CA ILE A 549 2.61 -6.05 4.71
C ILE A 549 3.11 -7.41 4.24
N ASP A 550 4.34 -7.75 4.63
CA ASP A 550 4.91 -9.07 4.42
C ASP A 550 4.12 -10.15 5.19
N PRO A 551 3.67 -11.23 4.53
CA PRO A 551 3.06 -12.36 5.22
C PRO A 551 4.13 -13.20 5.93
N TYR A 552 3.69 -14.02 6.89
CA TYR A 552 4.51 -15.09 7.46
C TYR A 552 4.17 -16.42 6.78
N LEU A 553 5.18 -17.28 6.65
CA LEU A 553 4.99 -18.67 6.24
C LEU A 553 5.16 -19.57 7.46
N VAL A 554 4.13 -20.35 7.76
CA VAL A 554 4.24 -21.49 8.68
C VAL A 554 4.59 -22.69 7.81
N LYS A 555 5.89 -22.94 7.68
CA LYS A 555 6.44 -24.03 6.87
C LYS A 555 6.09 -25.37 7.52
N ARG A 556 5.44 -26.25 6.78
CA ARG A 556 5.04 -27.61 7.21
C ARG A 556 5.63 -28.71 6.33
N THR A 557 6.11 -28.33 5.16
CA THR A 557 6.79 -29.20 4.21
C THR A 557 8.31 -28.98 4.28
N PRO A 558 9.14 -29.93 3.81
CA PRO A 558 10.58 -29.72 3.72
C PRO A 558 10.94 -28.45 2.92
N PRO A 559 12.08 -27.81 3.21
CA PRO A 559 12.59 -26.71 2.40
C PRO A 559 12.71 -27.11 0.92
N SER A 560 12.40 -26.17 0.03
CA SER A 560 12.55 -26.33 -1.42
C SER A 560 13.26 -25.12 -2.01
N GLU A 561 13.42 -25.11 -3.34
CA GLU A 561 14.02 -23.97 -4.03
C GLU A 561 13.26 -22.67 -3.78
N GLU A 562 14.01 -21.57 -3.77
CA GLU A 562 13.46 -20.23 -3.62
C GLU A 562 12.50 -19.92 -4.77
N ILE A 563 11.40 -19.25 -4.44
CA ILE A 563 10.41 -18.83 -5.43
C ILE A 563 9.91 -17.41 -5.13
N GLU A 564 9.73 -16.61 -6.17
CA GLU A 564 9.04 -15.33 -6.12
C GLU A 564 7.69 -15.46 -6.85
N ALA A 565 6.58 -15.30 -6.14
CA ALA A 565 5.26 -15.59 -6.66
C ALA A 565 4.20 -14.58 -6.19
N PHE A 566 3.13 -14.44 -6.97
CA PHE A 566 1.94 -13.73 -6.51
C PHE A 566 1.01 -14.67 -5.73
N LEU A 567 0.36 -14.11 -4.70
CA LEU A 567 -0.64 -14.84 -3.91
C LEU A 567 -2.00 -14.69 -4.59
N VAL A 568 -2.60 -15.81 -5.00
CA VAL A 568 -3.91 -15.84 -5.66
C VAL A 568 -4.95 -16.57 -4.80
N GLY A 569 -6.21 -16.24 -5.03
CA GLY A 569 -7.35 -16.81 -4.31
C GLY A 569 -8.22 -17.74 -5.15
N ALA A 570 -9.44 -17.98 -4.66
CA ALA A 570 -10.35 -19.01 -5.17
C ALA A 570 -11.37 -18.52 -6.22
N TYR A 571 -11.58 -17.21 -6.41
CA TYR A 571 -12.50 -16.76 -7.45
C TYR A 571 -11.95 -17.01 -8.87
N CYS A 572 -12.85 -17.42 -9.76
CA CYS A 572 -12.55 -17.68 -11.17
C CYS A 572 -12.46 -16.37 -11.99
N ILE A 573 -11.60 -15.45 -11.58
CA ILE A 573 -11.31 -14.20 -12.28
C ILE A 573 -9.80 -13.96 -12.32
N GLU A 574 -9.33 -13.32 -13.38
CA GLU A 574 -7.90 -13.06 -13.60
C GLU A 574 -7.28 -12.12 -12.55
N ASP A 575 -8.10 -11.24 -11.97
CA ASP A 575 -7.69 -10.27 -10.95
C ASP A 575 -7.95 -10.79 -9.50
N GLU A 576 -7.96 -12.11 -9.32
CA GLU A 576 -8.09 -12.77 -8.01
C GLU A 576 -6.74 -12.84 -7.29
N LEU A 577 -6.29 -11.69 -6.80
CA LEU A 577 -5.05 -11.53 -6.05
C LEU A 577 -5.36 -11.29 -4.58
N ILE A 578 -4.65 -11.99 -3.69
CA ILE A 578 -4.69 -11.74 -2.24
C ILE A 578 -3.77 -10.57 -1.90
N LEU A 579 -2.58 -10.55 -2.50
CA LEU A 579 -1.63 -9.44 -2.47
C LEU A 579 -1.23 -9.11 -3.90
N ARG A 580 -1.25 -7.82 -4.26
CA ARG A 580 -0.81 -7.39 -5.60
C ARG A 580 0.70 -7.31 -5.72
N ARG A 581 1.44 -7.27 -4.61
CA ARG A 581 2.91 -7.35 -4.57
C ARG A 581 3.41 -8.79 -4.62
N LYS A 582 4.46 -9.04 -5.41
CA LYS A 582 5.12 -10.35 -5.48
C LYS A 582 5.77 -10.69 -4.13
N ILE A 583 5.62 -11.93 -3.69
CA ILE A 583 6.16 -12.47 -2.44
C ILE A 583 7.30 -13.43 -2.72
N ARG A 584 8.42 -13.23 -2.04
CA ARG A 584 9.61 -14.08 -2.08
C ARG A 584 9.58 -15.08 -0.91
N PHE A 585 9.83 -16.34 -1.24
CA PHE A 585 9.88 -17.47 -0.32
C PHE A 585 11.28 -18.10 -0.37
N PRO A 586 12.23 -17.67 0.49
CA PRO A 586 13.61 -18.15 0.45
C PRO A 586 13.77 -19.67 0.61
N ALA A 587 13.02 -20.27 1.54
CA ALA A 587 12.97 -21.72 1.78
C ALA A 587 11.92 -22.45 0.91
N GLY A 588 11.41 -21.78 -0.13
CA GLY A 588 10.32 -22.24 -0.97
C GLY A 588 8.96 -22.35 -0.25
N VAL A 589 7.94 -22.76 -1.01
CA VAL A 589 6.56 -22.93 -0.52
C VAL A 589 5.88 -24.05 -1.28
N ALA A 590 5.10 -24.87 -0.58
CA ALA A 590 4.42 -26.02 -1.18
C ALA A 590 3.00 -26.21 -0.63
N PRO A 591 2.14 -26.95 -1.35
CA PRO A 591 0.82 -27.33 -0.85
C PRO A 591 0.91 -27.98 0.53
N GLY A 592 0.07 -27.54 1.46
CA GLY A 592 0.09 -27.99 2.86
C GLY A 592 0.79 -27.04 3.84
N ASP A 593 1.66 -26.15 3.35
CA ASP A 593 2.14 -25.01 4.14
C ASP A 593 0.97 -24.03 4.45
N LEU A 594 1.16 -23.16 5.44
CA LEU A 594 0.18 -22.11 5.76
C LEU A 594 0.80 -20.72 5.60
N VAL A 595 0.01 -19.79 5.10
CA VAL A 595 0.35 -18.37 5.03
C VAL A 595 -0.46 -17.60 6.07
N ALA A 596 0.21 -16.81 6.89
CA ALA A 596 -0.41 -15.93 7.86
C ALA A 596 -0.26 -14.47 7.41
N ILE A 597 -1.38 -13.79 7.24
CA ILE A 597 -1.44 -12.36 6.92
C ILE A 597 -1.64 -11.62 8.25
N PRO A 598 -0.64 -10.89 8.76
CA PRO A 598 -0.72 -10.28 10.09
C PRO A 598 -1.57 -9.00 10.09
N ASN A 599 -1.98 -8.58 11.28
CA ASN A 599 -2.68 -7.31 11.53
C ASN A 599 -3.95 -7.04 10.71
N THR A 600 -4.72 -8.09 10.41
CA THR A 600 -5.89 -8.00 9.52
C THR A 600 -7.19 -7.59 10.25
N ALA A 601 -7.15 -7.43 11.58
CA ALA A 601 -8.34 -7.11 12.38
C ALA A 601 -8.99 -5.77 11.97
N GLY A 602 -8.21 -4.73 11.66
CA GLY A 602 -8.75 -3.43 11.28
C GLY A 602 -9.05 -3.34 9.79
N TYR A 603 -10.32 -3.49 9.40
CA TYR A 603 -10.79 -3.30 8.01
C TYR A 603 -10.13 -4.20 6.94
N PHE A 604 -9.64 -5.40 7.28
CA PHE A 604 -9.22 -6.36 6.24
C PHE A 604 -10.07 -7.63 6.27
N MET A 605 -10.20 -8.26 7.44
CA MET A 605 -10.89 -9.54 7.57
C MET A 605 -12.39 -9.52 7.19
N ARG A 606 -13.10 -8.41 7.44
CA ARG A 606 -14.59 -8.39 7.42
C ARG A 606 -15.24 -7.25 6.65
N ILE A 607 -14.53 -6.15 6.32
CA ILE A 607 -15.17 -4.94 5.78
C ILE A 607 -15.74 -5.13 4.37
N LEU A 608 -15.08 -5.94 3.55
CA LEU A 608 -15.45 -6.20 2.15
C LEU A 608 -15.64 -7.71 1.87
N GLU A 609 -15.76 -8.54 2.92
CA GLU A 609 -15.96 -9.98 2.77
C GLU A 609 -17.26 -10.28 2.01
N SER A 610 -17.22 -11.32 1.17
CA SER A 610 -18.36 -11.73 0.38
C SER A 610 -18.48 -13.26 0.36
N ALA A 611 -19.71 -13.74 0.43
CA ALA A 611 -20.04 -15.15 0.21
C ALA A 611 -20.34 -15.45 -1.27
N SER A 612 -19.72 -14.69 -2.19
CA SER A 612 -19.88 -14.89 -3.63
C SER A 612 -19.43 -16.30 -4.02
N HIS A 613 -20.06 -16.85 -5.06
CA HIS A 613 -19.91 -18.25 -5.46
C HIS A 613 -20.23 -19.25 -4.33
N GLN A 614 -21.00 -18.84 -3.33
CA GLN A 614 -21.33 -19.63 -2.14
C GLN A 614 -20.10 -20.08 -1.34
N ILE A 615 -18.96 -19.39 -1.51
CA ILE A 615 -17.76 -19.62 -0.69
C ILE A 615 -18.07 -19.10 0.73
N PRO A 616 -17.94 -19.93 1.78
CA PRO A 616 -18.23 -19.48 3.14
C PRO A 616 -17.36 -18.30 3.57
N LEU A 617 -17.92 -17.43 4.42
CA LEU A 617 -17.13 -16.39 5.08
C LEU A 617 -16.10 -17.01 6.03
N ALA A 618 -14.97 -16.34 6.19
CA ALA A 618 -13.93 -16.77 7.12
C ALA A 618 -14.46 -16.73 8.57
N LYS A 619 -14.29 -17.84 9.29
CA LYS A 619 -14.64 -17.95 10.71
C LYS A 619 -13.63 -17.19 11.57
N ASN A 620 -14.09 -16.54 12.64
CA ASN A 620 -13.24 -15.89 13.63
C ASN A 620 -13.07 -16.78 14.86
N VAL A 621 -11.82 -16.96 15.27
CA VAL A 621 -11.43 -17.77 16.42
C VAL A 621 -10.70 -16.89 17.42
N VAL A 622 -11.13 -16.92 18.68
CA VAL A 622 -10.51 -16.18 19.77
C VAL A 622 -9.31 -16.97 20.31
N TRP A 623 -8.12 -16.41 20.18
CA TRP A 623 -6.87 -16.92 20.76
C TRP A 623 -6.67 -16.43 22.20
N PRO A 624 -6.12 -17.24 23.13
CA PRO A 624 -5.64 -18.63 22.98
C PRO A 624 -6.73 -19.68 23.22
N ALA A 625 -7.96 -19.29 23.47
CA ALA A 625 -9.04 -20.23 23.77
C ALA A 625 -9.36 -21.20 22.62
N GLY A 626 -9.03 -20.85 21.37
CA GLY A 626 -9.21 -21.70 20.21
C GLY A 626 -10.68 -21.97 19.87
N ARG A 627 -11.59 -21.08 20.30
CA ARG A 627 -13.05 -21.18 20.10
C ARG A 627 -13.57 -20.07 19.19
N LEU A 628 -14.69 -20.33 18.51
CA LEU A 628 -15.34 -19.32 17.68
C LEU A 628 -15.71 -18.08 18.51
N ASP A 629 -15.55 -16.90 17.92
CA ASP A 629 -16.19 -15.69 18.43
C ASP A 629 -17.71 -15.81 18.26
N ASP A 630 -18.46 -15.28 19.22
CA ASP A 630 -19.93 -15.36 19.26
C ASP A 630 -20.60 -14.77 18.00
N ILE A 631 -19.88 -13.96 17.22
CA ILE A 631 -20.36 -13.45 15.93
C ILE A 631 -20.59 -14.56 14.88
N ASP A 632 -19.90 -15.70 14.98
CA ASP A 632 -19.99 -16.81 14.01
C ASP A 632 -20.65 -18.08 14.58
N VAL A 633 -21.14 -18.03 15.83
CA VAL A 633 -21.88 -19.12 16.50
C VAL A 633 -23.38 -19.07 16.17
N ARG A 634 -23.89 -17.90 15.77
CA ARG A 634 -25.33 -17.62 15.59
C ARG A 634 -25.79 -17.72 14.15
#